data_AF-A0A1M6CCA0-F1
#
_entry.id   AF-A0A1M6CCA0-F1
#
_cell.length_a   1.000
_cell.length_b   1.000
_cell.length_c   1.000
_cell.angle_alpha   90.00
_cell.angle_beta   90.00
_cell.angle_gamma   90.00
#
_symmetry.space_group_name_H-M   'P 1'
#
loop_
_entity.id
_entity.type
_entity.pdbx_description
1 polymer ?
#
loop_
_entity_poly.entity_id
_entity_poly.type
_entity_poly.pdbx_seq_one_letter_code
_entity_poly.pdbx_strand_id
1 'polypeptide(L)'
;MSEGYTQVFCGDGDGKSSAALGKGLISAGNGKKVIVIRFLKSKLNNEILFFSRLEPEIKLFRFEKSNEGFEKLSPEDKAEEIMNIKNGINFARKVLITGECDILILDEVLKLIEEGILKAEELINVLKERSPQTTVFMTGHILPVELEEYVDCVSEVTMRK
;
A
#
# COMPACT_ATOMS: atom_id res chain seq x y z
N MET A 1 -14.11 14.23 15.24
CA MET A 1 -13.25 13.65 14.18
C MET A 1 -13.40 12.14 14.27
N SER A 2 -13.62 11.45 13.16
CA SER A 2 -13.75 9.98 13.16
C SER A 2 -12.38 9.33 13.37
N GLU A 3 -12.35 8.25 14.13
CA GLU A 3 -11.18 7.39 14.30
C GLU A 3 -10.82 6.71 12.97
N GLY A 4 -9.53 6.59 12.67
CA GLY A 4 -9.03 5.89 11.49
C GLY A 4 -9.06 4.38 11.71
N TYR A 5 -9.22 3.60 10.63
CA TYR A 5 -9.28 2.14 10.70
C TYR A 5 -8.29 1.50 9.71
N THR A 6 -7.99 0.22 9.89
CA THR A 6 -7.19 -0.60 8.96
C THR A 6 -8.12 -1.52 8.17
N GLN A 7 -7.97 -1.55 6.85
CA GLN A 7 -8.66 -2.52 6.02
C GLN A 7 -7.74 -3.19 5.02
N VAL A 8 -7.91 -4.50 4.88
CA VAL A 8 -7.21 -5.33 3.90
C VAL A 8 -8.15 -5.72 2.77
N PHE A 9 -7.66 -5.59 1.54
CA PHE A 9 -8.24 -6.21 0.36
C PHE A 9 -7.31 -7.33 -0.12
N CYS A 10 -7.71 -8.59 0.09
CA CYS A 10 -6.91 -9.78 -0.22
C CYS A 10 -7.69 -10.77 -1.11
N GLY A 11 -7.07 -11.90 -1.46
CA GLY A 11 -7.67 -12.97 -2.25
C GLY A 11 -7.18 -13.02 -3.71
N ASP A 12 -7.58 -14.09 -4.40
CA ASP A 12 -7.10 -14.40 -5.76
C ASP A 12 -7.84 -13.65 -6.88
N GLY A 13 -8.90 -12.91 -6.55
CA GLY A 13 -9.66 -12.16 -7.52
C GLY A 13 -9.09 -10.79 -7.88
N ASP A 14 -9.48 -10.27 -9.04
CA ASP A 14 -9.13 -8.93 -9.49
C ASP A 14 -9.93 -7.85 -8.77
N GLY A 15 -9.35 -6.66 -8.64
CA GLY A 15 -10.04 -5.47 -8.12
C GLY A 15 -9.67 -5.04 -6.69
N LYS A 16 -8.73 -5.73 -6.03
CA LYS A 16 -8.21 -5.35 -4.70
C LYS A 16 -7.63 -3.93 -4.68
N SER A 17 -6.66 -3.66 -5.56
CA SER A 17 -6.07 -2.32 -5.72
C SER A 17 -7.11 -1.29 -6.15
N SER A 18 -8.02 -1.65 -7.05
CA SER A 18 -9.09 -0.76 -7.51
C SER A 18 -10.07 -0.39 -6.38
N ALA A 19 -10.40 -1.31 -5.49
CA ALA A 19 -11.24 -1.05 -4.33
C ALA A 19 -10.56 -0.06 -3.36
N ALA A 20 -9.29 -0.29 -3.03
CA ALA A 20 -8.51 0.62 -2.19
C ALA A 20 -8.39 2.02 -2.81
N LEU A 21 -8.02 2.11 -4.10
CA LEU A 21 -7.91 3.37 -4.83
C LEU A 21 -9.26 4.08 -4.97
N GLY A 22 -10.35 3.33 -5.20
CA GLY A 22 -11.70 3.89 -5.27
C GLY A 22 -12.12 4.53 -3.96
N LYS A 23 -11.85 3.88 -2.82
CA LYS A 23 -12.08 4.47 -1.50
C LYS A 23 -11.21 5.72 -1.26
N GLY A 24 -9.95 5.69 -1.69
CA GLY A 24 -9.07 6.85 -1.68
C GLY A 24 -9.66 8.02 -2.48
N LEU A 25 -10.08 7.76 -3.72
CA LEU A 25 -10.65 8.78 -4.61
C LEU A 25 -11.92 9.40 -4.04
N ILE A 26 -12.85 8.59 -3.51
CA ILE A 26 -14.08 9.08 -2.86
C ILE A 26 -13.72 10.00 -1.68
N SER A 27 -12.73 9.62 -0.88
CA SER A 27 -12.31 10.40 0.27
C SER A 27 -11.63 11.71 -0.13
N ALA A 28 -10.78 11.67 -1.16
CA ALA A 28 -10.19 12.87 -1.75
C ALA A 28 -11.26 13.85 -2.25
N GLY A 29 -12.32 13.34 -2.88
CA GLY A 29 -13.49 14.13 -3.27
C GLY A 29 -14.22 14.81 -2.10
N ASN A 30 -14.04 14.31 -0.87
CA ASN A 30 -14.53 14.90 0.37
C ASN A 30 -13.46 15.76 1.09
N GLY A 31 -12.40 16.17 0.40
CA GLY A 31 -11.35 17.04 0.93
C GLY A 31 -10.32 16.35 1.81
N LYS A 32 -10.25 15.01 1.79
CA LYS A 32 -9.26 14.22 2.53
C LYS A 32 -7.95 14.10 1.74
N LYS A 33 -6.82 14.12 2.45
CA LYS A 33 -5.51 13.88 1.84
C LYS A 33 -5.23 12.39 1.75
N VAL A 34 -4.87 11.93 0.57
CA VAL A 34 -4.59 10.52 0.28
C VAL A 34 -3.15 10.36 -0.17
N ILE A 35 -2.44 9.42 0.42
CA ILE A 35 -1.12 8.97 -0.03
C ILE A 35 -1.25 7.52 -0.48
N VAL A 36 -0.71 7.22 -1.65
CA VAL A 36 -0.62 5.87 -2.21
C VAL A 36 0.84 5.50 -2.32
N ILE A 37 1.23 4.36 -1.76
CA ILE A 37 2.54 3.76 -1.94
C ILE A 37 2.33 2.41 -2.61
N ARG A 38 2.94 2.21 -3.78
CA ARG A 38 2.87 0.96 -4.53
C ARG A 38 4.16 0.18 -4.42
N PHE A 39 4.02 -1.12 -4.23
CA PHE A 39 5.14 -2.05 -4.15
C PHE A 39 5.11 -3.08 -5.29
N LEU A 40 6.27 -3.55 -5.72
CA LEU A 40 6.52 -4.62 -6.69
C LEU A 40 5.97 -4.41 -8.12
N LYS A 41 5.25 -3.31 -8.37
CA LYS A 41 4.65 -2.98 -9.68
C LYS A 41 5.70 -2.40 -10.63
N SER A 42 5.52 -2.65 -11.93
CA SER A 42 6.28 -1.98 -12.99
C SER A 42 5.97 -0.48 -13.05
N LYS A 43 6.89 0.31 -13.59
CA LYS A 43 6.65 1.74 -13.83
C LYS A 43 5.73 1.91 -15.04
N LEU A 44 4.52 2.40 -14.82
CA LEU A 44 3.58 2.76 -15.89
C LEU A 44 3.52 4.28 -16.04
N ASN A 45 4.20 4.80 -17.06
CA ASN A 45 4.31 6.26 -17.29
C ASN A 45 2.93 6.94 -17.40
N ASN A 46 1.97 6.31 -18.07
CA ASN A 46 0.62 6.88 -18.22
C ASN A 46 -0.13 7.00 -16.89
N GLU A 47 0.05 6.04 -15.97
CA GLU A 47 -0.56 6.12 -14.65
C GLU A 47 0.06 7.24 -13.83
N ILE A 48 1.39 7.38 -13.86
CA ILE A 48 2.10 8.48 -13.18
C ILE A 48 1.59 9.85 -13.67
N LEU A 49 1.41 10.01 -14.99
CA LEU A 49 0.85 11.23 -15.57
C LEU A 49 -0.62 11.48 -15.18
N PHE A 50 -1.39 10.43 -14.90
CA PHE A 50 -2.75 10.59 -14.41
C PHE A 50 -2.77 11.01 -12.94
N PHE A 51 -1.97 10.35 -12.09
CA PHE A 51 -1.89 10.67 -10.67
C PHE A 51 -1.35 12.08 -10.40
N SER A 52 -0.44 12.60 -11.23
CA SER A 52 0.03 13.99 -11.09
C SER A 52 -1.08 15.04 -11.26
N ARG A 53 -2.17 14.70 -11.95
CA ARG A 53 -3.36 15.56 -12.10
C ARG A 53 -4.27 15.53 -10.87
N LEU A 54 -4.07 14.58 -9.96
CA LEU A 54 -4.83 14.41 -8.73
C LEU A 54 -4.11 15.04 -7.53
N GLU A 55 -2.93 15.62 -7.73
CA GLU A 55 -2.23 16.37 -6.69
C GLU A 55 -2.86 17.76 -6.49
N PRO A 56 -2.91 18.28 -5.24
CA PRO A 56 -2.28 17.71 -4.03
C PRO A 56 -3.14 16.68 -3.26
N GLU A 57 -4.38 16.43 -3.67
CA GLU A 57 -5.33 15.59 -2.92
C GLU A 57 -4.91 14.13 -2.85
N ILE A 58 -4.35 13.58 -3.93
CA ILE A 58 -3.83 12.21 -4.02
C ILE A 58 -2.40 12.23 -4.52
N LYS A 59 -1.47 11.76 -3.69
CA LYS A 59 -0.05 11.60 -4.06
C LYS A 59 0.30 10.13 -4.24
N LEU A 60 0.97 9.80 -5.33
CA LEU A 60 1.45 8.44 -5.63
C LEU A 60 2.96 8.36 -5.48
N PHE A 61 3.42 7.37 -4.71
CA PHE A 61 4.83 7.06 -4.50
C PHE A 61 5.15 5.64 -4.95
N ARG A 62 6.32 5.50 -5.58
CA ARG A 62 6.98 4.24 -5.90
C ARG A 62 8.47 4.45 -5.65
N PHE A 63 9.11 3.52 -4.98
CA PHE A 63 10.51 3.68 -4.54
C PHE A 63 11.48 2.89 -5.39
N GLU A 64 11.00 1.83 -6.02
CA GLU A 64 11.77 0.98 -6.92
C GLU A 64 12.29 1.75 -8.13
N LYS A 65 13.54 1.50 -8.52
CA LYS A 65 14.22 2.21 -9.60
C LYS A 65 13.93 1.60 -10.97
N SER A 66 13.90 0.27 -11.05
CA SER A 66 13.64 -0.46 -12.27
C SER A 66 12.26 -0.12 -12.83
N ASN A 67 12.13 -0.08 -14.16
CA ASN A 67 10.83 0.10 -14.81
C ASN A 67 10.06 -1.22 -14.93
N GLU A 68 10.75 -2.35 -14.79
CA GLU A 68 10.15 -3.68 -14.86
C GLU A 68 9.52 -4.08 -13.52
N GLY A 69 8.63 -5.08 -13.56
CA GLY A 69 8.06 -5.65 -12.34
C GLY A 69 9.12 -6.48 -11.60
N PHE A 70 9.08 -6.46 -10.26
CA PHE A 70 10.11 -7.09 -9.42
C PHE A 70 10.38 -8.55 -9.80
N GLU A 71 9.35 -9.32 -10.14
CA GLU A 71 9.49 -10.73 -10.52
C GLU A 71 10.37 -10.98 -11.74
N LYS A 72 10.42 -10.03 -12.68
CA LYS A 72 11.17 -10.15 -13.95
C LYS A 72 12.65 -9.81 -13.82
N LEU A 73 13.07 -9.31 -12.66
CA LEU A 73 14.43 -8.85 -12.42
C LEU A 73 15.38 -10.03 -12.17
N SER A 74 16.66 -9.81 -12.49
CA SER A 74 17.75 -10.72 -12.09
C SER A 74 17.89 -10.78 -10.56
N PRO A 75 18.46 -11.85 -9.99
CA PRO A 75 18.73 -11.92 -8.55
C PRO A 75 19.55 -10.73 -8.02
N GLU A 76 20.52 -10.27 -8.81
CA GLU A 76 21.35 -9.11 -8.49
C GLU A 76 20.53 -7.83 -8.43
N ASP A 77 19.68 -7.58 -9.45
CA ASP A 77 18.81 -6.39 -9.49
C ASP A 77 17.76 -6.43 -8.37
N LYS A 78 17.23 -7.62 -8.04
CA LYS A 78 16.29 -7.79 -6.92
C LYS A 78 16.92 -7.37 -5.60
N ALA A 79 18.19 -7.72 -5.37
CA ALA A 79 18.90 -7.36 -4.14
C ALA A 79 19.01 -5.83 -3.98
N GLU A 80 19.26 -5.11 -5.07
CA GLU A 80 19.27 -3.63 -5.05
C GLU A 80 17.86 -3.06 -4.82
N GLU A 81 16.83 -3.61 -5.46
CA GLU A 81 15.46 -3.13 -5.32
C GLU A 81 14.88 -3.36 -3.92
N ILE A 82 15.27 -4.42 -3.23
CA ILE A 82 14.87 -4.68 -1.83
C ILE A 82 15.22 -3.48 -0.93
N MET A 83 16.36 -2.82 -1.14
CA MET A 83 16.71 -1.63 -0.37
C MET A 83 15.75 -0.46 -0.65
N ASN A 84 15.35 -0.26 -1.91
CA ASN A 84 14.40 0.78 -2.29
C ASN A 84 13.00 0.49 -1.74
N ILE A 85 12.55 -0.76 -1.79
CA ILE A 85 11.27 -1.20 -1.21
C ILE A 85 11.23 -0.90 0.29
N LYS A 86 12.31 -1.21 1.01
CA LYS A 86 12.43 -0.89 2.45
C LYS A 86 12.37 0.61 2.72
N ASN A 87 12.88 1.45 1.82
CA ASN A 87 12.71 2.91 1.92
C ASN A 87 11.23 3.32 1.79
N GLY A 88 10.45 2.63 0.95
CA GLY A 88 9.01 2.83 0.87
C GLY A 88 8.26 2.50 2.16
N ILE A 89 8.65 1.43 2.86
CA ILE A 89 8.11 1.10 4.20
C ILE A 89 8.50 2.14 5.24
N ASN A 90 9.75 2.60 5.22
CA ASN A 90 10.20 3.68 6.11
C ASN A 90 9.45 5.00 5.84
N PHE A 91 9.13 5.28 4.59
CA PHE A 91 8.30 6.43 4.22
C PHE A 91 6.86 6.26 4.71
N ALA A 92 6.25 5.09 4.52
CA ALA A 92 4.92 4.77 5.06
C ALA A 92 4.87 5.01 6.57
N ARG A 93 5.86 4.49 7.31
CA ARG A 93 6.00 4.69 8.75
C ARG A 93 6.04 6.17 9.14
N LYS A 94 6.84 6.97 8.43
CA LYS A 94 6.90 8.43 8.67
C LYS A 94 5.54 9.10 8.44
N VAL A 95 4.87 8.78 7.33
CA VAL A 95 3.53 9.32 7.01
C VAL A 95 2.52 8.99 8.09
N LEU A 96 2.54 7.76 8.61
CA LEU A 96 1.65 7.31 9.68
C LEU A 96 1.92 8.01 11.02
N ILE A 97 3.20 8.19 11.38
CA ILE A 97 3.59 8.89 12.62
C ILE A 97 3.22 10.37 12.56
N THR A 98 3.49 11.04 11.43
CA THR A 98 3.24 12.48 11.30
C THR A 98 1.78 12.81 11.05
N GLY A 99 0.96 11.83 10.63
CA GLY A 99 -0.43 12.06 10.25
C GLY A 99 -0.56 12.99 9.03
N GLU A 100 0.40 12.96 8.11
CA GLU A 100 0.43 13.86 6.94
C GLU A 100 -0.78 13.65 6.00
N CYS A 101 -1.38 12.46 6.03
CA CYS A 101 -2.57 12.11 5.27
C CYS A 101 -3.69 11.57 6.16
N ASP A 102 -4.92 11.76 5.69
CA ASP A 102 -6.09 11.12 6.28
C ASP A 102 -6.18 9.64 5.87
N ILE A 103 -5.69 9.30 4.67
CA ILE A 103 -5.70 7.93 4.13
C ILE A 103 -4.34 7.56 3.56
N LEU A 104 -3.80 6.43 4.01
CA LEU A 104 -2.63 5.79 3.42
C LEU A 104 -3.03 4.47 2.74
N ILE A 105 -2.70 4.34 1.47
CA ILE A 105 -2.88 3.11 0.69
C ILE A 105 -1.51 2.46 0.50
N LEU A 106 -1.36 1.23 0.99
CA LEU A 106 -0.18 0.38 0.84
C LEU A 106 -0.53 -0.74 -0.15
N ASP A 107 -0.37 -0.46 -1.42
CA ASP A 107 -0.77 -1.34 -2.52
C ASP A 107 0.31 -2.41 -2.78
N GLU A 108 -0.10 -3.69 -2.72
CA GLU A 108 0.73 -4.91 -2.76
C GLU A 108 1.69 -5.08 -1.57
N VAL A 109 1.41 -4.44 -0.43
CA VAL A 109 2.26 -4.57 0.76
C VAL A 109 2.29 -5.99 1.32
N LEU A 110 1.18 -6.74 1.23
CA LEU A 110 1.15 -8.11 1.74
C LEU A 110 2.06 -9.04 0.94
N LYS A 111 2.21 -8.76 -0.36
CA LYS A 111 3.13 -9.51 -1.22
C LYS A 111 4.60 -9.33 -0.81
N LEU A 112 4.96 -8.21 -0.17
CA LEU A 112 6.30 -8.07 0.41
C LEU A 112 6.59 -9.09 1.50
N ILE A 113 5.55 -9.52 2.23
CA ILE A 113 5.65 -10.54 3.27
C ILE A 113 5.75 -11.92 2.63
N GLU A 114 4.94 -12.18 1.60
CA GLU A 114 4.99 -13.41 0.80
C GLU A 114 6.38 -13.65 0.17
N GLU A 115 7.00 -12.59 -0.35
CA GLU A 115 8.35 -12.62 -0.94
C GLU A 115 9.48 -12.61 0.10
N GLY A 116 9.17 -12.55 1.40
CA GLY A 116 10.16 -12.50 2.49
C GLY A 116 10.98 -11.20 2.53
N ILE A 117 10.52 -10.14 1.84
CA ILE A 117 11.17 -8.82 1.80
C ILE A 117 10.89 -8.03 3.09
N LEU A 118 9.70 -8.22 3.65
CA LEU A 118 9.21 -7.57 4.87
C LEU A 118 8.68 -8.63 5.84
N LYS A 119 9.04 -8.59 7.12
CA LYS A 119 8.39 -9.46 8.11
C LYS A 119 7.03 -8.90 8.53
N ALA A 120 6.06 -9.77 8.82
CA ALA A 120 4.76 -9.35 9.33
C ALA A 120 4.89 -8.47 10.59
N GLU A 121 5.78 -8.83 11.51
CA GLU A 121 6.09 -8.03 12.71
C GLU A 121 6.54 -6.60 12.41
N GLU A 122 7.31 -6.39 11.33
CA GLU A 122 7.74 -5.06 10.92
C GLU A 122 6.54 -4.23 10.48
N LEU A 123 5.61 -4.80 9.72
CA LEU A 123 4.37 -4.12 9.31
C LEU A 123 3.46 -3.83 10.50
N ILE A 124 3.33 -4.78 11.44
CA ILE A 124 2.56 -4.59 12.69
C ILE A 124 3.11 -3.40 13.49
N ASN A 125 4.42 -3.29 13.63
CA ASN A 125 5.05 -2.17 14.34
C ASN A 125 4.77 -0.83 13.64
N VAL A 126 4.81 -0.81 12.31
CA VAL A 126 4.44 0.37 11.51
C VAL A 126 2.99 0.79 11.75
N LEU A 127 2.06 -0.17 11.80
CA LEU A 127 0.64 0.11 12.05
C LEU A 127 0.37 0.61 13.48
N LYS A 128 1.09 0.09 14.48
CA LYS A 128 0.96 0.51 15.88
C LYS A 128 1.38 1.95 16.15
N GLU A 129 2.29 2.49 15.34
CA GLU A 129 2.80 3.86 15.47
C GLU A 129 1.94 4.90 14.75
N ARG A 130 0.83 4.47 14.14
CA ARG A 130 -0.05 5.31 13.34
C ARG A 130 -0.80 6.35 14.17
N SER A 131 -0.93 7.55 13.61
CA SER A 131 -1.87 8.58 14.07
C SER A 131 -3.31 8.02 14.17
N PRO A 132 -4.02 8.18 15.30
CA PRO A 132 -5.36 7.60 15.49
C PRO A 132 -6.42 8.01 14.46
N GLN A 133 -6.16 9.05 13.65
CA GLN A 133 -7.10 9.58 12.66
C GLN A 133 -6.83 9.06 11.24
N THR A 134 -5.66 8.47 10.99
CA THR A 134 -5.28 8.00 9.65
C THR A 134 -5.89 6.63 9.38
N THR A 135 -6.64 6.51 8.28
CA THR A 135 -7.12 5.22 7.77
C THR A 135 -6.04 4.58 6.90
N VAL A 136 -5.88 3.26 6.97
CA VAL A 136 -4.90 2.51 6.18
C VAL A 136 -5.60 1.43 5.37
N PHE A 137 -5.36 1.43 4.06
CA PHE A 137 -5.78 0.34 3.17
C PHE A 137 -4.55 -0.44 2.72
N MET A 138 -4.60 -1.76 2.86
CA MET A 138 -3.55 -2.68 2.44
C MET A 138 -4.10 -3.63 1.40
N THR A 139 -3.28 -4.00 0.41
CA THR A 139 -3.67 -4.97 -0.61
C THR A 139 -2.59 -6.04 -0.81
N GLY A 140 -3.00 -7.18 -1.35
CA GLY A 140 -2.12 -8.28 -1.79
C GLY A 140 -2.90 -9.59 -1.91
N HIS A 141 -2.23 -10.74 -1.94
CA HIS A 141 -2.91 -12.02 -2.14
C HIS A 141 -3.34 -12.64 -0.82
N ILE A 142 -2.39 -12.84 0.09
CA ILE A 142 -2.63 -13.55 1.34
C ILE A 142 -2.47 -12.57 2.52
N LEU A 143 -3.44 -12.54 3.43
CA LEU A 143 -3.29 -11.87 4.72
C LEU A 143 -2.58 -12.84 5.68
N PRO A 144 -1.37 -12.51 6.18
CA PRO A 144 -0.72 -13.30 7.22
C PRO A 144 -1.56 -13.33 8.50
N VAL A 145 -1.64 -14.49 9.15
CA VAL A 145 -2.43 -14.68 10.37
C VAL A 145 -2.00 -13.73 11.50
N GLU A 146 -0.71 -13.39 11.53
CA GLU A 146 -0.13 -12.48 12.51
C GLU A 146 -0.67 -11.06 12.40
N LEU A 147 -1.18 -10.67 11.22
CA LEU A 147 -1.76 -9.35 10.96
C LEU A 147 -3.26 -9.28 11.24
N GLU A 148 -3.96 -10.41 11.38
CA GLU A 148 -5.43 -10.42 11.53
C GLU A 148 -5.89 -9.61 12.75
N GLU A 149 -5.20 -9.71 13.89
CA GLU A 149 -5.53 -8.96 15.10
C GLU A 149 -5.27 -7.44 14.99
N TYR A 150 -4.56 -7.00 13.96
CA TYR A 150 -4.19 -5.59 13.73
C TYR A 150 -4.98 -4.96 12.58
N VAL A 151 -5.95 -5.70 12.03
CA VAL A 151 -6.77 -5.28 10.89
C VAL A 151 -8.25 -5.21 11.32
N ASP A 152 -8.85 -4.03 11.22
CA ASP A 152 -10.25 -3.83 11.62
C ASP A 152 -11.24 -4.49 10.64
N CYS A 153 -10.87 -4.59 9.36
CA CYS A 153 -11.73 -5.16 8.33
C CYS A 153 -10.93 -5.89 7.24
N VAL A 154 -11.39 -7.08 6.85
CA VAL A 154 -10.82 -7.85 5.76
C VAL A 154 -11.88 -8.05 4.69
N SER A 155 -11.51 -7.80 3.43
CA SER A 155 -12.35 -8.05 2.26
C SER A 155 -11.61 -9.00 1.33
N GLU A 156 -12.10 -10.23 1.25
CA GLU A 156 -11.56 -11.25 0.35
C GLU A 156 -12.27 -11.19 -1.00
N VAL A 157 -11.49 -11.06 -2.07
CA VAL A 157 -11.96 -10.97 -3.45
C VAL A 157 -11.69 -12.30 -4.14
N THR A 158 -12.74 -12.94 -4.66
CA THR A 158 -12.66 -14.21 -5.39
C THR A 158 -13.30 -14.08 -6.77
N MET A 159 -12.75 -14.81 -7.75
CA MET A 159 -13.33 -14.90 -9.10
C MET A 159 -14.16 -16.17 -9.23
N ARG A 160 -15.37 -16.06 -9.77
CA ARG A 160 -16.27 -17.19 -10.04
C ARG A 160 -16.81 -17.09 -11.44
N LYS A 161 -17.10 -18.23 -12.05
CA LYS A 161 -17.75 -18.35 -13.36
C LYS A 161 -19.26 -18.42 -13.19
#